data_AF-A0A2V5PA09-F1
#
_entry.id   AF-A0A2V5PA09-F1
#
_cell.length_a   1.000
_cell.length_b   1.000
_cell.length_c   1.000
_cell.angle_alpha   90.00
_cell.angle_beta   90.00
_cell.angle_gamma   90.00
#
_symmetry.space_group_name_H-M   'P 1'
#
loop_
_entity.id
_entity.type
_entity.pdbx_description
1 polymer ?
#
loop_
_entity_poly.entity_id
_entity_poly.type
_entity_poly.pdbx_seq_one_letter_code
_entity_poly.pdbx_strand_id
1 'polypeptide(L)'
;MKSQPLSAVSLLLAATVWSNSCFAQFPGLPSVPFPGWGSGPSNAAAAAAVAGLVVYIIEKREASERQKQIAEERARRAYANMSAKRKAQLKAKKVRYIAVDTEKDSKTSPKAKKSVMVWDTDKRQIANDNVYDVQKSPPVGETAKFDRYSAEYVGSGS
;
A
#
# COMPACT_ATOMS: atom_id res chain seq x y z
N MET A 1 -4.82 -64.34 37.75
CA MET A 1 -5.68 -63.39 38.50
C MET A 1 -5.75 -62.08 37.72
N LYS A 2 -6.95 -61.49 37.60
CA LYS A 2 -7.32 -60.18 36.98
C LYS A 2 -7.27 -60.15 35.43
N SER A 3 -8.33 -60.32 34.64
CA SER A 3 -9.71 -59.75 34.56
C SER A 3 -9.81 -58.40 33.84
N GLN A 4 -10.03 -58.47 32.51
CA GLN A 4 -11.00 -57.72 31.64
C GLN A 4 -10.90 -56.16 31.49
N PRO A 5 -11.66 -55.51 30.55
CA PRO A 5 -11.73 -55.70 29.09
C PRO A 5 -11.86 -54.37 28.26
N LEU A 6 -11.98 -54.55 26.95
CA LEU A 6 -12.35 -53.63 25.84
C LEU A 6 -13.37 -52.52 26.13
N SER A 7 -13.18 -51.34 25.53
CA SER A 7 -14.21 -50.62 24.75
C SER A 7 -13.64 -49.42 23.97
N ALA A 8 -13.99 -49.37 22.69
CA ALA A 8 -13.81 -48.23 21.79
C ALA A 8 -15.05 -47.33 21.84
N VAL A 9 -14.89 -46.01 21.90
CA VAL A 9 -15.90 -45.02 21.44
C VAL A 9 -15.17 -43.73 21.03
N SER A 10 -15.28 -43.39 19.74
CA SER A 10 -14.98 -42.07 19.19
C SER A 10 -15.95 -41.03 19.72
N LEU A 11 -15.50 -39.79 20.00
CA LEU A 11 -16.39 -38.62 19.99
C LEU A 11 -15.61 -37.32 19.77
N LEU A 12 -16.13 -36.57 18.80
CA LEU A 12 -15.74 -35.23 18.37
C LEU A 12 -15.72 -34.23 19.53
N LEU A 13 -14.68 -33.39 19.58
CA LEU A 13 -14.68 -32.17 20.39
C LEU A 13 -15.03 -30.97 19.51
N ALA A 14 -16.30 -30.58 19.58
CA ALA A 14 -16.82 -29.31 19.12
C ALA A 14 -16.62 -28.22 20.19
N ALA A 15 -16.57 -26.99 19.70
CA ALA A 15 -16.33 -25.74 20.43
C ALA A 15 -17.25 -25.50 21.63
N THR A 16 -16.74 -24.79 22.63
CA THR A 16 -17.56 -24.01 23.56
C THR A 16 -17.11 -22.56 23.59
N VAL A 17 -18.00 -21.73 23.08
CA VAL A 17 -18.10 -20.28 23.23
C VAL A 17 -18.40 -19.97 24.70
N TRP A 18 -17.72 -18.97 25.26
CA TRP A 18 -18.27 -18.21 26.38
C TRP A 18 -18.25 -16.72 26.08
N SER A 19 -19.47 -16.22 25.93
CA SER A 19 -19.85 -14.82 25.76
C SER A 19 -19.70 -14.07 27.09
N ASN A 20 -19.22 -12.83 27.03
CA ASN A 20 -19.67 -11.80 27.96
C ASN A 20 -20.15 -10.59 27.16
N SER A 21 -21.46 -10.44 27.18
CA SER A 21 -22.24 -9.37 26.57
C SER A 21 -22.22 -8.13 27.48
N CYS A 22 -21.96 -6.96 26.89
CA CYS A 22 -22.48 -5.69 27.40
C CYS A 22 -22.96 -4.86 26.20
N PHE A 23 -24.20 -5.12 25.81
CA PHE A 23 -24.99 -4.23 24.95
C PHE A 23 -25.50 -3.09 25.83
N ALA A 24 -24.95 -1.88 25.65
CA ALA A 24 -25.62 -0.66 26.02
C ALA A 24 -26.42 -0.18 24.80
N GLN A 25 -27.74 -0.22 24.96
CA GLN A 25 -28.78 0.20 24.02
C GLN A 25 -28.84 1.74 24.00
N PHE A 26 -28.53 2.36 22.87
CA PHE A 26 -28.81 3.78 22.62
C PHE A 26 -30.00 3.92 21.66
N PRO A 27 -31.10 4.56 22.06
CA PRO A 27 -32.19 4.91 21.15
C PRO A 27 -31.88 6.24 20.43
N GLY A 28 -32.01 6.23 19.10
CA GLY A 28 -32.39 7.40 18.30
C GLY A 28 -31.34 8.49 18.06
N LEU A 29 -30.57 8.36 16.98
CA LEU A 29 -30.04 9.51 16.24
C LEU A 29 -30.38 9.37 14.75
N PRO A 30 -30.78 10.45 14.06
CA PRO A 30 -31.05 10.41 12.63
C PRO A 30 -29.79 10.13 11.82
N SER A 31 -29.96 9.25 10.84
CA SER A 31 -28.97 8.74 9.89
C SER A 31 -28.23 9.85 9.14
N VAL A 32 -26.95 10.01 9.46
CA VAL A 32 -25.95 10.62 8.58
C VAL A 32 -25.25 9.51 7.78
N PRO A 33 -24.95 9.70 6.49
CA PRO A 33 -24.37 8.66 5.65
C PRO A 33 -22.88 8.51 5.95
N PHE A 34 -22.56 7.62 6.90
CA PHE A 34 -21.20 7.12 7.09
C PHE A 34 -20.97 5.91 6.16
N PRO A 35 -19.89 5.89 5.34
CA PRO A 35 -19.52 4.67 4.62
C PRO A 35 -19.00 3.65 5.63
N GLY A 36 -19.70 2.51 5.67
CA GLY A 36 -19.74 1.56 6.78
C GLY A 36 -18.43 0.86 7.16
N TRP A 37 -18.15 0.88 8.46
CA TRP A 37 -17.47 -0.21 9.15
C TRP A 37 -18.49 -1.29 9.49
N GLY A 38 -18.43 -2.41 8.75
CA GLY A 38 -19.17 -3.63 9.04
C GLY A 38 -18.21 -4.73 9.47
N SER A 39 -18.32 -5.13 10.73
CA SER A 39 -17.74 -6.37 11.25
C SER A 39 -18.58 -7.55 10.75
N GLY A 40 -18.01 -8.44 9.94
CA GLY A 40 -18.67 -9.67 9.49
C GLY A 40 -17.71 -10.64 8.80
N PRO A 41 -17.67 -11.93 9.17
CA PRO A 41 -16.75 -12.90 8.57
C PRO A 41 -17.41 -13.56 7.36
N SER A 42 -17.01 -13.21 6.14
CA SER A 42 -17.33 -13.97 4.94
C SER A 42 -16.40 -13.58 3.80
N ASN A 43 -15.69 -14.55 3.25
CA ASN A 43 -14.88 -14.39 2.05
C ASN A 43 -15.72 -13.84 0.90
N ALA A 44 -15.47 -12.60 0.49
CA ALA A 44 -15.92 -12.07 -0.79
C ALA A 44 -14.89 -11.03 -1.23
N ALA A 45 -14.22 -11.33 -2.35
CA ALA A 45 -13.28 -10.51 -3.11
C ALA A 45 -12.93 -9.16 -2.46
N ALA A 46 -11.77 -9.10 -1.80
CA ALA A 46 -11.17 -7.85 -1.39
C ALA A 46 -10.83 -7.03 -2.65
N ALA A 47 -11.80 -6.27 -3.14
CA ALA A 47 -11.54 -5.06 -3.90
C ALA A 47 -10.89 -4.11 -2.90
N ALA A 48 -9.57 -4.25 -2.73
CA ALA A 48 -8.76 -3.29 -2.02
C ALA A 48 -8.90 -1.96 -2.79
N ALA A 49 -9.85 -1.13 -2.37
CA ALA A 49 -9.87 0.25 -2.76
C ALA A 49 -8.56 0.85 -2.25
N VAL A 50 -7.62 1.09 -3.16
CA VAL A 50 -6.40 1.83 -2.83
C VAL A 50 -6.85 3.26 -2.54
N ALA A 51 -7.14 3.53 -1.27
CA ALA A 51 -7.26 4.87 -0.71
C ALA A 51 -5.85 5.49 -0.74
N GLY A 52 -5.40 5.85 -1.94
CA GLY A 52 -4.11 6.48 -2.15
C GLY A 52 -4.24 7.97 -1.84
N LEU A 53 -3.31 8.48 -1.04
CA LEU A 53 -3.17 9.92 -0.83
C LEU A 53 -2.89 10.58 -2.19
N VAL A 54 -3.71 11.54 -2.59
CA VAL A 54 -3.45 12.32 -3.81
C VAL A 54 -2.28 13.25 -3.50
N VAL A 55 -1.15 13.04 -4.19
CA VAL A 55 0.01 13.89 -3.99
C VAL A 55 -0.28 15.23 -4.67
N TYR A 56 -0.04 16.32 -3.95
CA TYR A 56 -0.14 17.65 -4.54
C TYR A 56 1.05 17.88 -5.47
N ILE A 57 0.84 17.52 -6.74
CA ILE A 57 1.76 17.77 -7.85
C ILE A 57 1.57 19.22 -8.26
N ILE A 58 2.64 19.99 -8.12
CA ILE A 58 2.68 21.40 -8.53
C ILE A 58 2.82 21.47 -10.05
N GLU A 59 3.72 20.66 -10.57
CA GLU A 59 4.08 20.70 -11.98
C GLU A 59 4.53 19.32 -12.46
N LYS A 60 4.09 18.96 -13.66
CA LYS A 60 4.55 17.79 -14.40
C LYS A 60 5.44 18.32 -15.53
N ARG A 61 6.68 17.83 -15.60
CA ARG A 61 7.62 18.22 -16.65
C ARG A 61 8.36 17.01 -17.21
N GLU A 62 8.88 17.16 -18.41
CA GLU A 62 9.79 16.17 -18.98
C GLU A 62 11.08 16.10 -18.14
N ALA A 63 11.44 14.88 -17.76
CA ALA A 63 12.61 14.60 -16.94
C ALA A 63 13.89 14.79 -17.77
N SER A 64 14.91 15.42 -17.18
CA SER A 64 16.22 15.48 -17.80
C SER A 64 16.88 14.09 -17.82
N GLU A 65 17.80 13.86 -18.76
CA GLU A 65 18.50 12.57 -18.86
C GLU A 65 19.24 12.20 -17.57
N ARG A 66 19.81 13.19 -16.87
CA ARG A 66 20.42 12.98 -15.55
C ARG A 66 19.40 12.54 -14.51
N GLN A 67 18.20 13.14 -14.50
CA GLN A 67 17.14 12.74 -13.58
C GLN A 67 16.67 11.31 -13.87
N LYS A 68 16.54 10.92 -15.15
CA LYS A 68 16.17 9.55 -15.55
C LYS A 68 17.21 8.54 -15.04
N GLN A 69 18.50 8.82 -15.24
CA GLN A 69 19.59 7.94 -14.80
C GLN A 69 19.58 7.76 -13.27
N ILE A 70 19.46 8.87 -12.52
CA ILE A 70 19.40 8.84 -11.06
C ILE A 70 18.15 8.11 -10.57
N ALA A 71 16.99 8.37 -11.20
CA ALA A 71 15.73 7.70 -10.86
C ALA A 71 15.85 6.18 -11.07
N GLU A 72 16.37 5.76 -12.21
CA GLU A 72 16.53 4.36 -12.58
C GLU A 72 17.49 3.63 -11.64
N GLU A 73 18.64 4.23 -11.34
CA GLU A 73 19.61 3.66 -10.40
C GLU A 73 19.01 3.52 -8.99
N ARG A 74 18.36 4.57 -8.49
CA ARG A 74 17.72 4.56 -7.17
C ARG A 74 16.54 3.59 -7.11
N ALA A 75 15.74 3.49 -8.17
CA ALA A 75 14.63 2.56 -8.25
C ALA A 75 15.11 1.11 -8.22
N ARG A 76 16.13 0.78 -9.00
CA ARG A 76 16.74 -0.55 -9.00
C ARG A 76 17.28 -0.90 -7.62
N ARG A 77 18.01 0.04 -6.99
CA ARG A 77 18.54 -0.14 -5.63
C ARG A 77 17.43 -0.33 -4.60
N ALA A 78 16.42 0.54 -4.62
CA ALA A 78 15.26 0.46 -3.73
C ALA A 78 14.53 -0.87 -3.88
N TYR A 79 14.27 -1.30 -5.11
CA TYR A 79 13.57 -2.55 -5.39
C TYR A 79 14.41 -3.79 -5.05
N ALA A 80 15.73 -3.74 -5.26
CA ALA A 80 16.64 -4.80 -4.83
C ALA A 80 16.65 -4.95 -3.31
N ASN A 81 16.73 -3.84 -2.58
CA ASN A 81 16.77 -3.79 -1.11
C ASN A 81 15.39 -3.98 -0.46
N MET A 82 14.32 -3.96 -1.23
CA MET A 82 12.96 -4.10 -0.71
C MET A 82 12.73 -5.53 -0.17
N SER A 83 12.28 -5.62 1.08
CA SER A 83 11.99 -6.89 1.74
C SER A 83 10.89 -7.68 1.02
N ALA A 84 10.93 -9.01 1.14
CA ALA A 84 9.92 -9.89 0.55
C ALA A 84 8.50 -9.54 1.03
N LYS A 85 8.35 -9.16 2.31
CA LYS A 85 7.09 -8.70 2.89
C LYS A 85 6.53 -7.47 2.16
N ARG A 86 7.39 -6.51 1.82
CA ARG A 86 6.97 -5.28 1.13
C ARG A 86 6.65 -5.51 -0.35
N LYS A 87 7.42 -6.37 -1.02
CA LYS A 87 7.08 -6.87 -2.37
C LYS A 87 5.73 -7.61 -2.39
N ALA A 88 5.45 -8.42 -1.37
CA ALA A 88 4.15 -9.08 -1.24
C ALA A 88 3.01 -8.09 -0.98
N GLN A 89 3.23 -7.04 -0.20
CA GLN A 89 2.25 -5.98 0.01
C GLN A 89 1.92 -5.21 -1.27
N LEU A 90 2.93 -4.89 -2.10
CA LEU A 90 2.71 -4.27 -3.41
C LEU A 90 1.79 -5.13 -4.29
N LYS A 91 2.08 -6.44 -4.36
CA LYS A 91 1.25 -7.41 -5.10
C LYS A 91 -0.16 -7.52 -4.53
N ALA A 92 -0.30 -7.59 -3.21
CA ALA A 92 -1.60 -7.67 -2.52
C ALA A 92 -2.45 -6.42 -2.76
N LYS A 93 -1.82 -5.23 -2.73
CA LYS A 93 -2.47 -3.94 -3.02
C LYS A 93 -2.65 -3.67 -4.52
N LYS A 94 -2.20 -4.58 -5.40
CA LYS A 94 -2.18 -4.41 -6.87
C LYS A 94 -1.44 -3.13 -7.31
N VAL A 95 -0.41 -2.73 -6.56
CA VAL A 95 0.44 -1.57 -6.84
C VAL A 95 1.66 -2.06 -7.60
N ARG A 96 1.76 -1.65 -8.87
CA ARG A 96 2.83 -2.07 -9.80
C ARG A 96 3.95 -1.04 -9.95
N TYR A 97 3.75 0.14 -9.38
CA TYR A 97 4.63 1.28 -9.56
C TYR A 97 5.24 1.68 -8.23
N ILE A 98 6.48 2.14 -8.27
CA ILE A 98 7.13 2.79 -7.13
C ILE A 98 7.53 4.21 -7.52
N ALA A 99 7.45 5.12 -6.57
CA ALA A 99 7.79 6.52 -6.75
C ALA A 99 9.11 6.80 -6.04
N VAL A 100 10.11 7.21 -6.82
CA VAL A 100 11.49 7.44 -6.40
C VAL A 100 11.86 8.91 -6.47
N ASP A 101 12.64 9.38 -5.50
CA ASP A 101 13.17 10.73 -5.48
C ASP A 101 14.28 10.89 -6.52
N THR A 102 14.23 11.99 -7.28
CA THR A 102 15.29 12.42 -8.20
C THR A 102 16.00 13.65 -7.68
N GLU A 103 17.00 14.12 -8.43
CA GLU A 103 17.67 15.39 -8.18
C GLU A 103 16.79 16.55 -8.65
N LYS A 104 16.83 17.67 -7.91
CA LYS A 104 16.21 18.92 -8.34
C LYS A 104 17.15 19.62 -9.31
N ASP A 105 16.61 20.10 -10.41
CA ASP A 105 17.37 20.88 -11.40
C ASP A 105 16.95 22.36 -11.32
N SER A 106 17.66 23.23 -12.02
CA SER A 106 17.32 24.63 -12.27
C SER A 106 15.88 24.84 -12.77
N LYS A 107 15.31 23.83 -13.44
CA LYS A 107 13.92 23.82 -13.91
C LYS A 107 12.91 23.47 -12.81
N THR A 108 13.35 22.89 -11.68
CA THR A 108 12.47 22.50 -10.57
C THR A 108 11.72 23.70 -10.02
N SER A 109 10.41 23.53 -9.84
CA SER A 109 9.57 24.60 -9.31
C SER A 109 10.10 25.01 -7.92
N PRO A 110 10.26 26.31 -7.63
CA PRO A 110 10.77 26.76 -6.33
C PRO A 110 9.87 26.36 -5.15
N LYS A 111 8.60 26.05 -5.44
CA LYS A 111 7.63 25.56 -4.46
C LYS A 111 7.73 24.04 -4.24
N ALA A 112 8.46 23.31 -5.07
CA ALA A 112 8.61 21.86 -4.99
C ALA A 112 9.58 21.47 -3.87
N LYS A 113 9.09 20.68 -2.92
CA LYS A 113 9.94 20.10 -1.87
C LYS A 113 10.73 18.91 -2.38
N LYS A 114 10.19 18.14 -3.33
CA LYS A 114 10.85 16.99 -3.96
C LYS A 114 10.48 16.91 -5.44
N SER A 115 11.36 16.30 -6.22
CA SER A 115 11.08 15.87 -7.59
C SER A 115 11.07 14.34 -7.59
N VAL A 116 10.02 13.76 -8.13
CA VAL A 116 9.73 12.32 -8.03
C VAL A 116 9.46 11.76 -9.41
N MET A 117 10.02 10.59 -9.69
CA MET A 117 9.72 9.82 -10.90
C MET A 117 9.07 8.50 -10.55
N VAL A 118 8.29 7.97 -11.48
CA VAL A 118 7.57 6.71 -11.31
C VAL A 118 8.29 5.61 -12.08
N TRP A 119 8.60 4.51 -11.40
CA TRP A 119 9.26 3.34 -11.95
C TRP A 119 8.32 2.13 -11.93
N ASP A 120 8.30 1.36 -13.01
CA ASP A 120 7.48 0.17 -13.20
C ASP A 120 8.25 -1.06 -12.69
N THR A 121 7.71 -1.76 -11.69
CA THR A 121 8.37 -2.91 -11.07
C THR A 121 8.32 -4.18 -11.93
N ASP A 122 7.36 -4.26 -12.86
CA ASP A 122 7.20 -5.42 -13.74
C ASP A 122 8.15 -5.33 -14.93
N LYS A 123 8.18 -4.16 -15.57
CA LYS A 123 9.08 -3.89 -16.71
C LYS A 123 10.49 -3.54 -16.30
N ARG A 124 10.69 -3.18 -15.01
CA ARG A 124 11.97 -2.74 -14.44
C ARG A 124 12.57 -1.54 -15.16
N GLN A 125 11.74 -0.53 -15.43
CA GLN A 125 12.12 0.70 -16.12
C GLN A 125 11.25 1.87 -15.64
N ILE A 126 11.70 3.09 -15.88
CA ILE A 126 10.87 4.29 -15.70
C ILE A 126 9.54 4.15 -16.47
N ALA A 127 8.43 4.37 -15.76
CA ALA A 127 7.08 4.21 -16.31
C ALA A 127 6.71 5.32 -17.31
N ASN A 128 7.30 6.51 -17.12
CA ASN A 128 7.09 7.68 -17.97
C ASN A 128 8.26 8.66 -17.81
N ASP A 129 8.64 9.35 -18.89
CA ASP A 129 9.68 10.39 -18.92
C ASP A 129 9.29 11.69 -18.21
N ASN A 130 8.35 11.64 -17.27
CA ASN A 130 7.87 12.80 -16.53
C ASN A 130 8.40 12.81 -15.10
N VAL A 131 8.92 13.96 -14.69
CA VAL A 131 9.20 14.31 -13.31
C VAL A 131 7.98 15.01 -12.71
N TYR A 132 7.62 14.59 -11.51
CA TYR A 132 6.56 15.21 -10.72
C TYR A 132 7.18 16.03 -9.60
N ASP A 133 7.02 17.35 -9.71
CA ASP A 133 7.43 18.27 -8.68
C ASP A 133 6.33 18.33 -7.61
N VAL A 134 6.64 17.83 -6.42
CA VAL A 134 5.66 17.65 -5.35
C VAL A 134 5.94 18.61 -4.20
N GLN A 135 4.88 19.24 -3.69
CA GLN A 135 4.99 20.14 -2.54
C GLN A 135 5.09 19.38 -1.22
N LYS A 136 4.37 18.26 -1.12
CA LYS A 136 4.35 17.39 0.06
C LYS A 136 4.50 15.96 -0.41
N SER A 137 5.64 15.35 -0.12
CA SER A 137 5.84 13.93 -0.39
C SER A 137 5.06 13.09 0.63
N PRO A 138 4.45 11.98 0.19
CA PRO A 138 3.94 10.96 1.09
C PRO A 138 5.11 10.32 1.88
N PRO A 139 4.85 9.68 3.02
CA PRO A 139 5.87 8.92 3.74
C PRO A 139 6.27 7.66 2.98
N VAL A 140 7.49 7.19 3.22
CA VAL A 140 8.03 5.98 2.58
C VAL A 140 7.18 4.76 2.98
N GLY A 141 6.66 4.03 2.00
CA GLY A 141 5.77 2.87 2.22
C GLY A 141 4.30 3.16 2.00
N GLU A 142 3.94 4.43 1.82
CA GLU A 142 2.57 4.80 1.50
C GLU A 142 2.34 4.80 0.00
N THR A 143 1.15 4.37 -0.40
CA THR A 143 0.71 4.40 -1.79
C THR A 143 0.06 5.74 -2.09
N ALA A 144 0.54 6.39 -3.13
CA ALA A 144 0.12 7.71 -3.53
C ALA A 144 -0.21 7.73 -5.03
N LYS A 145 -1.12 8.61 -5.43
CA LYS A 145 -1.44 8.81 -6.84
C LYS A 145 -0.54 9.91 -7.41
N PHE A 146 0.24 9.54 -8.42
CA PHE A 146 1.03 10.44 -9.25
C PHE A 146 0.44 10.46 -10.65
N ASP A 147 -0.32 11.52 -10.97
CA ASP A 147 -1.08 11.62 -12.22
C ASP A 147 -2.04 10.41 -12.38
N ARG A 148 -1.83 9.59 -13.41
CA ARG A 148 -2.60 8.36 -13.67
C ARG A 148 -2.05 7.11 -12.98
N TYR A 149 -0.92 7.20 -12.28
CA TYR A 149 -0.23 6.06 -11.70
C TYR A 149 -0.46 6.00 -10.18
N SER A 150 -0.86 4.84 -9.70
CA SER A 150 -0.84 4.54 -8.26
C SER A 150 0.51 3.91 -7.93
N ALA A 151 1.36 4.64 -7.21
CA ALA A 151 2.72 4.22 -6.92
C ALA A 151 3.02 4.27 -5.41
N GLU A 152 3.77 3.29 -4.92
CA GLU A 152 4.27 3.34 -3.55
C GLU A 152 5.50 4.23 -3.47
N TYR A 153 5.50 5.19 -2.55
CA TYR A 153 6.64 6.06 -2.37
C TYR A 153 7.76 5.34 -1.63
N VAL A 154 8.94 5.29 -2.26
CA VAL A 154 10.14 4.65 -1.72
C VAL A 154 11.25 5.66 -1.38
N GLY A 155 11.04 6.94 -1.70
CA GLY A 155 12.03 8.00 -1.46
C GLY A 155 13.30 7.81 -2.28
N SER A 156 14.46 8.05 -1.66
CA SER A 156 15.79 7.95 -2.31
C SER A 156 16.30 6.53 -2.51
N GLY A 157 15.62 5.50 -2.00
CA GLY A 157 16.06 4.10 -2.11
C GLY A 157 17.20 3.70 -1.18
N SER A 158 17.34 4.43 -0.05
CA SER A 158 18.33 4.23 1.02
C SER A 158 17.65 3.82 2.32
#